data_AF-A0A534IVI0-F1
#
_entry.id   AF-A0A534IVI0-F1
#
_cell.length_a   1.000
_cell.length_b   1.000
_cell.length_c   1.000
_cell.angle_alpha   90.00
_cell.angle_beta   90.00
_cell.angle_gamma   90.00
#
_symmetry.space_group_name_H-M   'P 1'
#
loop_
_entity.id
_entity.type
_entity.pdbx_description
1 polymer ?
#
loop_
_entity_poly.entity_id
_entity_poly.type
_entity_poly.pdbx_seq_one_letter_code
_entity_poly.pdbx_strand_id
1 'polypeptide(L)' 'MVESVLRKFDEPLSLNRIKALLPRKMMHAPLREAIEHYKRLGCATEGSKGVMWTLNVQPKIWKVVEGWEAR' A
#
# COMPACT_ATOMS: atom_id res chain seq x y z
N MET A 1 -5.38 8.98 -1.84
CA MET A 1 -4.20 9.89 -1.93
C MET A 1 -2.91 9.18 -1.56
N VAL A 2 -2.77 8.62 -0.34
CA VAL A 2 -1.59 7.79 0.03
C VAL A 2 -1.62 6.43 -0.67
N GLU A 3 -2.77 5.74 -0.65
CA GLU A 3 -2.96 4.48 -1.39
C GLU A 3 -2.57 4.62 -2.86
N SER A 4 -3.09 5.64 -3.54
CA SER A 4 -2.81 5.89 -4.97
C SER A 4 -1.34 6.19 -5.27
N VAL A 5 -0.56 6.65 -4.28
CA VAL A 5 0.90 6.75 -4.41
C VAL A 5 1.49 5.37 -4.26
N LEU A 6 1.21 4.66 -3.16
CA LEU A 6 1.79 3.34 -2.88
C LEU A 6 1.47 2.30 -3.97
N ARG A 7 0.28 2.31 -4.56
CA ARG A 7 -0.14 1.38 -5.62
C ARG A 7 0.55 1.60 -6.98
N LYS A 8 1.25 2.71 -7.17
CA LYS A 8 1.96 3.02 -8.42
C LYS A 8 3.39 2.51 -8.46
N PHE A 9 3.90 2.02 -7.33
CA PHE A 9 5.29 1.60 -7.20
C PHE A 9 5.32 0.15 -6.74
N ASP A 10 6.13 -0.66 -7.43
CA ASP A 10 6.38 -2.05 -7.07
C ASP A 10 7.51 -2.19 -6.03
N GLU A 11 8.12 -1.07 -5.62
CA GLU A 11 9.21 -1.01 -4.64
C GLU A 11 8.79 -0.26 -3.36
N PRO A 12 9.40 -0.57 -2.19
CA PRO A 12 9.14 0.15 -0.95
C PRO A 12 9.51 1.62 -1.04
N LEU A 13 8.62 2.50 -0.55
CA LEU A 13 8.84 3.94 -0.51
C LEU A 13 9.11 4.42 0.92
N SER A 14 10.14 5.24 1.09
CA SER A 14 10.37 5.95 2.36
C SER A 14 9.27 6.98 2.64
N LEU A 15 9.03 7.30 3.92
CA LEU A 15 8.04 8.30 4.31
C LEU A 15 8.27 9.66 3.64
N ASN A 16 9.53 10.09 3.53
CA ASN A 16 9.88 11.33 2.87
C ASN A 16 9.55 11.29 1.37
N ARG A 17 9.76 10.15 0.71
CA ARG A 17 9.40 9.97 -0.69
C ARG A 17 7.89 9.99 -0.88
N ILE A 18 7.13 9.32 0.00
CA ILE A 18 5.66 9.36 -0.02
C ILE A 18 5.18 10.81 0.13
N LYS A 19 5.69 11.56 1.11
CA LYS A 19 5.33 12.98 1.32
C LYS A 19 5.58 13.85 0.09
N ALA A 20 6.68 13.62 -0.62
CA ALA A 20 7.03 14.37 -1.82
C ALA A 20 6.14 14.05 -3.03
N LEU A 21 5.57 12.85 -3.08
CA LEU A 21 4.70 12.38 -4.18
C LEU A 21 3.22 12.69 -3.95
N LEU A 22 2.83 13.12 -2.75
CA LEU A 22 1.46 13.51 -2.48
C LEU A 22 1.13 14.84 -3.20
N PRO A 23 -0.05 14.95 -3.83
CA PRO A 23 -0.47 16.16 -4.54
C PRO A 23 -0.71 17.35 -3.61
N ARG A 24 -0.79 17.12 -2.29
CA ARG A 24 -0.89 18.15 -1.26
C ARG A 24 0.07 17.85 -0.13
N LYS A 25 0.66 18.90 0.45
CA LYS A 25 1.54 18.77 1.60
C LYS A 25 0.78 18.14 2.77
N MET A 26 1.23 16.96 3.19
CA MET A 26 0.68 16.23 4.32
C MET A 26 1.65 16.28 5.49
N MET A 27 1.12 16.51 6.69
CA MET A 27 1.89 16.43 7.93
C MET A 27 2.32 14.99 8.22
N HIS A 28 3.35 14.82 9.04
CA HIS A 28 3.89 13.49 9.35
C HIS A 28 2.87 12.60 10.09
N ALA A 29 2.17 13.14 11.10
CA ALA A 29 1.26 12.34 11.92
C ALA A 29 0.08 11.76 11.10
N PRO A 30 -0.65 12.54 10.27
CA PRO A 30 -1.72 12.00 9.43
C PRO A 30 -1.23 10.99 8.39
N LEU A 31 -0.01 11.18 7.85
CA LEU A 31 0.59 10.20 6.94
C LEU A 31 0.84 8.87 7.66
N ARG A 32 1.37 8.94 8.89
CA ARG A 32 1.64 7.76 9.70
C ARG A 32 0.36 7.02 10.05
N GLU A 33 -0.68 7.74 10.48
CA GLU A 33 -2.00 7.16 10.76
C GLU A 33 -2.59 6.46 9.54
N ALA A 34 -2.50 7.07 8.36
CA ALA A 34 -2.96 6.45 7.12
C ALA A 34 -2.19 5.14 6.81
N ILE A 35 -0.86 5.15 6.96
CA ILE A 35 -0.03 3.94 6.75
C ILE A 35 -0.37 2.85 7.76
N GLU A 36 -0.51 3.18 9.05
CA GLU A 36 -0.90 2.22 10.07
C GLU A 36 -2.29 1.64 9.83
N HIS A 37 -3.23 2.47 9.36
CA HIS A 37 -4.55 1.99 8.94
C HIS A 37 -4.45 0.95 7.82
N TYR A 38 -3.66 1.20 6.77
CA TYR A 38 -3.47 0.22 5.69
C TYR A 38 -2.73 -1.03 6.14
N LYS A 39 -1.77 -0.92 7.06
CA LYS A 39 -1.09 -2.08 7.66
C LYS A 39 -2.08 -2.97 8.43
N ARG A 40 -2.96 -2.37 9.22
CA ARG A 40 -4.01 -3.11 9.97
C ARG A 40 -4.99 -3.83 9.06
N LEU A 41 -5.25 -3.30 7.87
CA LEU A 41 -6.09 -3.94 6.85
C LEU A 41 -5.35 -5.00 6.02
N GLY A 42 -4.04 -5.20 6.24
CA GLY A 42 -3.21 -6.08 5.40
C GLY A 42 -2.91 -5.52 4.01
N CYS A 43 -3.19 -4.24 3.77
CA CYS A 43 -3.03 -3.58 2.48
C CYS A 43 -1.60 -3.16 2.18
N ALA A 44 -0.82 -2.87 3.22
CA ALA A 44 0.54 -2.40 3.12
C ALA A 44 1.44 -3.06 4.16
N THR A 45 2.71 -3.22 3.81
CA THR A 45 3.76 -3.69 4.71
C THR A 45 4.84 -2.63 4.82
N GLU A 46 5.37 -2.43 6.02
CA GLU A 46 6.47 -1.50 6.28
C GLU A 46 7.70 -2.28 6.77
N GLY A 47 8.84 -2.05 6.13
CA GLY A 47 10.13 -2.63 6.50
C GLY A 47 11.24 -1.58 6.51
N SER A 48 12.49 -2.02 6.64
CA SER A 48 13.67 -1.12 6.73
C SER A 48 13.86 -0.21 5.51
N LYS A 49 13.34 -0.61 4.34
CA LYS A 49 13.41 0.17 3.10
C LYS A 49 12.22 1.12 2.89
N GLY A 50 11.18 1.03 3.72
CA GLY A 50 9.97 1.85 3.61
C GLY A 50 8.68 1.05 3.55
N VAL A 51 7.63 1.69 3.05
CA VAL A 51 6.26 1.16 2.95
C VAL A 51 5.98 0.70 1.53
N MET A 52 5.41 -0.50 1.38
CA MET A 52 5.02 -1.08 0.11
C MET A 52 3.55 -1.50 0.15
N TRP A 53 2.84 -1.30 -0.95
CA TRP A 53 1.48 -1.85 -1.09
C TRP A 53 1.58 -3.35 -1.38
N THR A 54 0.87 -4.17 -0.60
CA THR A 54 0.96 -5.64 -0.67
C THR A 54 -0.35 -6.30 -1.03
N LEU A 55 -1.49 -5.61 -0.88
CA LEU A 55 -2.77 -6.18 -1.28
C LEU A 55 -2.92 -6.13 -2.81
N ASN A 56 -2.84 -7.30 -3.41
CA ASN A 56 -3.21 -7.47 -4.81
C ASN A 56 -4.73 -7.43 -4.92
N VAL A 57 -5.29 -6.38 -5.52
CA VAL A 57 -6.75 -6.28 -5.78
C VAL A 57 -7.11 -6.62 -7.22
N GLN A 58 -6.20 -7.21 -8.02
CA GLN A 58 -6.53 -7.60 -9.39
C GLN A 58 -7.59 -8.70 -9.37
N PRO A 59 -8.83 -8.43 -9.83
CA PRO A 59 -9.93 -9.40 -9.72
C PRO A 59 -9.64 -10.70 -10.50
N LYS A 60 -8.79 -10.60 -11.53
CA LYS A 60 -8.39 -11.75 -12.36
C LYS A 60 -7.59 -12.79 -11.57
N ILE A 61 -6.76 -12.38 -10.61
CA ILE A 61 -5.96 -13.30 -9.80
C ILE A 61 -6.85 -14.04 -8.80
N TRP A 62 -7.77 -13.33 -8.14
CA TRP A 62 -8.69 -13.95 -7.18
C TRP A 62 -9.65 -14.94 -7.84
N LYS A 63 -10.14 -14.66 -9.05
CA LYS A 63 -10.91 -15.65 -9.82
C LYS A 63 -10.16 -16.94 -10.13
N VAL A 64 -8.83 -16.86 -10.33
CA VAL A 64 -7.99 -18.04 -10.55
C VAL A 64 -7.81 -18.81 -9.24
N VAL A 65 -7.59 -18.10 -8.13
CA VAL A 65 -7.45 -18.69 -6.79
C VAL A 65 -8.73 -19.39 -6.33
N GLU A 66 -9.91 -18.78 -6.54
CA GLU A 66 -11.21 -19.43 -6.25
C GLU A 66 -11.36 -20.78 -6.98
N GLY A 67 -10.88 -20.87 -8.22
CA GLY A 67 -10.87 -22.12 -8.97
C GLY A 67 -9.91 -23.18 -8.44
N TRP A 68 -8.92 -22.80 -7.62
CA TRP A 68 -7.99 -23.73 -6.97
C TRP A 68 -8.52 -24.24 -5.63
N GLU A 69 -9.22 -23.41 -4.87
CA GLU A 69 -9.82 -23.79 -3.58
C GLU A 69 -11.12 -24.60 -3.74
N ALA A 70 -11.78 -24.53 -4.89
CA ALA A 70 -12.97 -25.31 -5.21
C ALA A 70 -12.67 -26.79 -5.58
N ARG A 71 -11.43 -27.26 -5.44
CA ARG A 71 -10.98 -28.64 -5.65
C ARG A 71 -10.69 -29.34 -4.34
#